data_AF-A0A853FL54-F1
#
_entry.id   AF-A0A853FL54-F1
#
_cell.length_a   1.000
_cell.length_b   1.000
_cell.length_c   1.000
_cell.angle_alpha   90.00
_cell.angle_beta   90.00
_cell.angle_gamma   90.00
#
_symmetry.space_group_name_H-M   'P 1'
#
loop_
_entity.id
_entity.type
_entity.pdbx_description
1 polymer ?
#
loop_
_entity_poly.entity_id
_entity_poly.type
_entity_poly.pdbx_seq_one_letter_code
_entity_poly.pdbx_strand_id
1 'polypeptide(L)'
;MNLKKDLPFKLVVGLLAIVLVGSLLLSDRYWFLTDRPVVDELAAVKVPPELGDMIMAIDDYGVHIQRRPSKVEQYIAIKRSQLGLEQPVPSYAHMSDPKLGYSVRETTFLGMPFWYSAEYGHVLFFSSDWGVVAAPLNEIGHAALNKANGRDLRATSMIPWWQHLWGWLFLAGLALAIWLWHRRVVRWRAENGII
;
A
#
# COMPACT_ATOMS: atom_id res chain seq x y z
N MET A 1 3.11 -35.47 23.96
CA MET A 1 3.67 -34.33 23.21
C MET A 1 3.52 -33.07 24.07
N ASN A 2 4.62 -32.51 24.57
CA ASN A 2 4.58 -31.47 25.62
C ASN A 2 4.29 -30.09 24.99
N LEU A 3 3.06 -29.58 25.12
CA LEU A 3 2.56 -28.37 24.45
C LEU A 3 3.45 -27.12 24.66
N LYS A 4 4.17 -27.04 25.79
CA LYS A 4 5.05 -25.92 26.14
C LYS A 4 6.36 -25.89 25.31
N LYS A 5 6.88 -27.03 24.86
CA LYS A 5 8.14 -27.08 24.08
C LYS A 5 7.99 -26.51 22.66
N ASP A 6 6.76 -26.47 22.15
CA ASP A 6 6.45 -26.02 20.79
C ASP A 6 5.88 -24.60 20.72
N LEU A 7 5.72 -23.94 21.87
CA LEU A 7 5.10 -22.62 21.98
C LEU A 7 5.70 -21.57 21.01
N PRO A 8 7.05 -21.39 20.91
CA PRO A 8 7.60 -20.34 20.04
C PRO A 8 7.28 -20.59 18.56
N PHE A 9 7.38 -21.83 18.09
CA PHE A 9 7.03 -22.18 16.71
C PHE A 9 5.55 -21.93 16.41
N LYS A 10 4.65 -22.36 17.32
CA LYS A 10 3.21 -22.15 17.16
C LYS A 10 2.84 -20.68 17.15
N LEU A 11 3.48 -19.86 17.99
CA LEU A 11 3.25 -18.42 18.03
C LEU A 11 3.70 -17.75 16.73
N VAL A 12 4.88 -18.08 16.22
CA VAL A 12 5.38 -17.52 14.94
C VAL A 12 4.45 -17.92 13.80
N VAL A 13 4.09 -19.20 13.69
CA VAL A 13 3.18 -19.68 12.64
C VAL A 13 1.79 -19.03 12.75
N GLY A 14 1.25 -18.93 13.97
CA GLY A 14 -0.03 -18.27 14.22
C GLY A 14 -0.01 -16.80 13.81
N LEU A 15 1.05 -16.06 14.17
CA LEU A 15 1.23 -14.67 13.77
C LEU A 15 1.33 -14.52 12.25
N LEU A 16 2.13 -15.36 11.58
CA LEU A 16 2.24 -15.36 10.12
C LEU A 16 0.89 -15.64 9.45
N ALA A 17 0.12 -16.59 9.97
CA ALA A 17 -1.21 -16.89 9.45
C ALA A 17 -2.15 -15.69 9.59
N ILE A 18 -2.14 -14.99 10.74
CA ILE A 18 -2.94 -13.78 10.96
C ILE A 18 -2.53 -12.67 9.98
N VAL A 19 -1.23 -12.42 9.82
CA VAL A 19 -0.71 -11.40 8.89
C VAL A 19 -1.12 -11.71 7.46
N LEU A 20 -0.98 -12.97 7.04
CA LEU A 20 -1.35 -13.41 5.70
C LEU A 20 -2.86 -13.29 5.45
N VAL A 21 -3.69 -13.73 6.39
CA VAL A 21 -5.16 -13.60 6.26
C VAL A 21 -5.55 -12.12 6.23
N GLY A 22 -4.97 -11.30 7.11
CA GLY A 22 -5.17 -9.86 7.11
C GLY A 22 -4.78 -9.21 5.78
N SER A 23 -3.62 -9.54 5.23
CA SER A 23 -3.16 -9.00 3.94
C SER A 23 -4.06 -9.45 2.79
N LEU A 24 -4.51 -10.71 2.77
CA LEU A 24 -5.35 -11.23 1.69
C LEU A 24 -6.78 -10.67 1.70
N LEU A 25 -7.30 -10.29 2.87
CA LEU A 25 -8.67 -9.78 3.01
C LEU A 25 -8.74 -8.26 2.98
N LEU A 26 -7.90 -7.58 3.76
CA LEU A 26 -8.01 -6.14 4.00
C LEU A 26 -7.19 -5.31 3.01
N SER A 27 -6.13 -5.87 2.44
CA SER A 27 -5.28 -5.14 1.50
C SER A 27 -5.97 -4.93 0.16
N ASP A 28 -5.82 -3.75 -0.42
CA ASP A 28 -6.19 -3.43 -1.79
C ASP A 28 -5.18 -3.99 -2.82
N ARG A 29 -4.00 -4.42 -2.38
CA ARG A 29 -2.90 -4.99 -3.19
C ARG A 29 -3.21 -6.34 -3.85
N TYR A 30 -2.47 -6.69 -4.89
CA TYR A 30 -2.70 -7.92 -5.65
C TYR A 30 -2.20 -9.17 -4.93
N TRP A 31 -2.81 -10.31 -5.24
CA TRP A 31 -2.35 -11.61 -4.75
C TRP A 31 -1.15 -12.14 -5.52
N PHE A 32 -1.10 -11.87 -6.81
CA PHE A 32 0.01 -12.27 -7.68
C PHE A 32 1.13 -11.24 -7.66
N LEU A 33 2.32 -11.69 -8.05
CA LEU A 33 3.48 -10.82 -8.17
C LEU A 33 3.21 -9.82 -9.30
N THR A 34 3.06 -8.54 -8.93
CA THR A 34 2.79 -7.49 -9.91
C THR A 34 3.20 -6.14 -9.37
N ASP A 35 3.44 -5.24 -10.31
CA ASP A 35 3.73 -3.84 -10.04
C ASP A 35 2.46 -3.02 -10.17
N ARG A 36 2.28 -2.06 -9.26
CA ARG A 36 1.15 -1.14 -9.29
C ARG A 36 1.59 0.31 -9.09
N PRO A 37 0.97 1.28 -9.80
CA PRO A 37 1.21 2.68 -9.53
C PRO A 37 0.54 3.08 -8.20
N VAL A 38 1.26 3.85 -7.39
CA VAL A 38 0.80 4.40 -6.11
C VAL A 38 1.32 5.83 -6.00
N VAL A 39 0.57 6.69 -5.32
CA VAL A 39 1.03 8.02 -4.92
C VAL A 39 1.05 8.09 -3.41
N ASP A 40 2.24 8.27 -2.85
CA ASP A 40 2.40 8.47 -1.42
C ASP A 40 2.13 9.92 -1.07
N GLU A 41 1.24 10.15 -0.10
CA GLU A 41 0.99 11.48 0.42
C GLU A 41 2.21 11.98 1.21
N LEU A 42 2.78 13.11 0.78
CA LEU A 42 3.90 13.74 1.47
C LEU A 42 3.44 14.91 2.33
N ALA A 43 2.60 15.79 1.78
CA ALA A 43 2.14 16.98 2.47
C ALA A 43 0.81 17.51 1.90
N ALA A 44 -0.03 18.02 2.79
CA ALA A 44 -1.10 18.94 2.40
C ALA A 44 -0.48 20.26 1.92
N VAL A 45 -1.00 20.80 0.82
CA VAL A 45 -0.47 22.03 0.20
C VAL A 45 -1.58 23.03 -0.07
N LYS A 46 -1.24 24.31 0.05
CA LYS A 46 -2.04 25.38 -0.53
C LYS A 46 -1.66 25.50 -2.00
N VAL A 47 -2.62 25.33 -2.89
CA VAL A 47 -2.43 25.52 -4.33
C VAL A 47 -2.63 27.00 -4.66
N PRO A 48 -1.62 27.71 -5.20
CA PRO A 48 -1.79 29.09 -5.63
C PRO A 48 -2.79 29.20 -6.78
N PRO A 49 -3.45 30.36 -6.98
CA PRO A 49 -4.38 30.58 -8.10
C PRO A 49 -3.73 30.35 -9.47
N GLU A 50 -2.42 30.63 -9.59
CA GLU A 50 -1.60 30.37 -10.78
C GLU A 50 -1.55 28.88 -11.17
N LEU A 51 -1.79 27.98 -10.21
CA LEU A 51 -1.92 26.53 -10.40
C LEU A 51 -3.37 26.06 -10.22
N GLY A 52 -4.33 26.97 -10.05
CA GLY A 52 -5.76 26.66 -9.87
C GLY A 52 -6.38 26.06 -11.14
N ASP A 53 -6.07 26.64 -12.30
CA ASP A 53 -6.41 26.07 -13.61
C ASP A 53 -5.75 24.70 -13.82
N MET A 54 -4.61 24.47 -13.15
CA MET A 54 -3.91 23.20 -13.18
C MET A 54 -4.67 22.08 -12.46
N ILE A 55 -5.59 22.38 -11.52
CA ILE A 55 -6.42 21.34 -10.88
C ILE A 55 -7.44 20.78 -11.88
N MET A 56 -8.08 21.65 -12.68
CA MET A 56 -8.93 21.17 -13.78
C MET A 56 -8.09 20.45 -14.84
N ALA A 57 -6.91 20.98 -15.16
CA ALA A 57 -5.99 20.32 -16.09
C ALA A 57 -5.43 18.98 -15.55
N ILE A 58 -5.35 18.79 -14.22
CA ILE A 58 -4.99 17.51 -13.60
C ILE A 58 -6.09 16.50 -13.87
N ASP A 59 -7.36 16.89 -13.79
CA ASP A 59 -8.45 15.96 -14.13
C ASP A 59 -8.49 15.64 -15.63
N ASP A 60 -8.16 16.60 -16.51
CA ASP A 60 -8.17 16.37 -17.96
C ASP A 60 -6.92 15.64 -18.51
N TYR A 61 -5.74 15.88 -17.92
CA TYR A 61 -4.44 15.43 -18.46
C TYR A 61 -3.59 14.66 -17.46
N GLY A 62 -4.05 14.50 -16.23
CA GLY A 62 -3.33 13.78 -15.18
C GLY A 62 -3.29 12.27 -15.43
N VAL A 63 -2.42 11.61 -14.68
CA VAL A 63 -2.38 10.15 -14.62
C VAL A 63 -3.50 9.69 -13.69
N HIS A 64 -4.50 9.03 -14.26
CA HIS A 64 -5.61 8.44 -13.51
C HIS A 64 -5.23 7.05 -13.00
N ILE A 65 -5.00 6.95 -11.69
CA ILE A 65 -4.79 5.69 -10.98
C ILE A 65 -6.13 5.26 -10.40
N GLN A 66 -6.78 4.30 -11.08
CA GLN A 66 -8.07 3.78 -10.64
C GLN A 66 -7.97 3.15 -9.25
N ARG A 67 -8.92 3.51 -8.36
CA ARG A 67 -9.07 2.84 -7.07
C ARG A 67 -9.39 1.38 -7.31
N ARG A 68 -8.66 0.49 -6.64
CA ARG A 68 -9.03 -0.92 -6.57
C ARG A 68 -9.72 -1.21 -5.25
N PRO A 69 -10.97 -1.70 -5.26
CA PRO A 69 -11.64 -2.06 -4.03
C PRO A 69 -10.90 -3.22 -3.34
N SER A 70 -10.88 -3.19 -2.01
CA SER A 70 -10.37 -4.29 -1.20
C SER A 70 -11.21 -5.56 -1.39
N LYS A 71 -10.72 -6.70 -0.92
CA LYS A 71 -11.39 -8.00 -1.16
C LYS A 71 -12.66 -8.09 -0.33
N VAL A 72 -12.64 -7.49 0.87
CA VAL A 72 -13.84 -7.30 1.69
C VAL A 72 -14.85 -6.39 0.99
N GLU A 73 -14.41 -5.27 0.40
CA GLU A 73 -15.31 -4.38 -0.37
C GLU A 73 -15.94 -5.12 -1.56
N GLN A 74 -15.15 -5.88 -2.32
CA GLN A 74 -15.65 -6.72 -3.42
C GLN A 74 -16.66 -7.76 -2.93
N TYR A 75 -16.40 -8.42 -1.80
CA TYR A 75 -17.33 -9.37 -1.20
C TYR A 75 -18.65 -8.72 -0.79
N ILE A 76 -18.58 -7.56 -0.12
CA ILE A 76 -19.77 -6.79 0.26
C ILE A 76 -20.55 -6.37 -0.98
N ALA A 77 -19.87 -5.91 -2.03
CA ALA A 77 -20.45 -5.51 -3.29
C ALA A 77 -21.24 -6.67 -3.95
N ILE A 78 -20.65 -7.88 -3.95
CA ILE A 78 -21.32 -9.11 -4.43
C ILE A 78 -22.51 -9.48 -3.55
N LYS A 79 -22.40 -9.35 -2.22
CA LYS A 79 -23.52 -9.66 -1.32
C LYS A 79 -24.68 -8.69 -1.48
N ARG A 80 -24.40 -7.41 -1.70
CA ARG A 80 -25.43 -6.39 -1.99
C ARG A 80 -26.16 -6.69 -3.30
N SER A 81 -25.42 -7.04 -4.36
CA SER A 81 -26.05 -7.38 -5.64
C SER A 81 -26.92 -8.64 -5.53
N GLN A 82 -26.51 -9.64 -4.76
CA GLN A 82 -27.32 -10.83 -4.46
C GLN A 82 -28.63 -10.50 -3.73
N LEU A 83 -28.65 -9.42 -2.94
CA LEU A 83 -29.82 -8.94 -2.21
C LEU A 83 -30.67 -7.94 -3.02
N GLY A 84 -30.32 -7.68 -4.28
CA GLY A 84 -31.01 -6.67 -5.11
C GLY A 84 -30.77 -5.23 -4.68
N LEU A 85 -29.74 -4.98 -3.86
CA LEU A 85 -29.36 -3.65 -3.42
C LEU A 85 -28.42 -3.01 -4.45
N GLU A 86 -28.71 -1.76 -4.82
CA GLU A 86 -27.83 -0.99 -5.69
C GLU A 86 -26.46 -0.75 -5.01
N GLN A 87 -25.42 -0.78 -5.85
CA GLN A 87 -24.08 -0.39 -5.43
C GLN A 87 -23.95 1.13 -5.49
N PRO A 88 -23.29 1.74 -4.49
CA PRO A 88 -23.01 3.17 -4.56
C PRO A 88 -22.14 3.44 -5.79
N VAL A 89 -22.59 4.35 -6.65
CA VAL A 89 -21.83 4.81 -7.81
C VAL A 89 -20.67 5.66 -7.29
N PRO A 90 -19.41 5.39 -7.72
CA PRO A 90 -18.28 6.24 -7.34
C PRO A 90 -18.55 7.70 -7.72
N SER A 91 -18.23 8.63 -6.82
CA SER A 91 -18.53 10.05 -6.99
C SER A 91 -17.30 10.92 -6.70
N TYR A 92 -17.30 12.11 -7.32
CA TYR A 92 -16.38 13.19 -6.95
C TYR A 92 -16.86 13.99 -5.72
N ALA A 93 -18.02 13.64 -5.15
CA ALA A 93 -18.54 14.29 -3.94
C ALA A 93 -17.60 14.18 -2.72
N HIS A 94 -16.71 13.18 -2.71
CA HIS A 94 -15.71 12.95 -1.67
C HIS A 94 -14.28 13.23 -2.16
N MET A 95 -14.13 14.11 -3.15
CA MET A 95 -12.82 14.53 -3.64
C MET A 95 -12.03 15.25 -2.54
N SER A 96 -10.78 14.84 -2.34
CA SER A 96 -9.88 15.51 -1.41
C SER A 96 -9.37 16.83 -1.98
N ASP A 97 -8.97 17.74 -1.10
CA ASP A 97 -8.15 18.87 -1.51
C ASP A 97 -6.86 18.38 -2.21
N PRO A 98 -6.27 19.18 -3.12
CA PRO A 98 -5.01 18.82 -3.76
C PRO A 98 -3.86 18.72 -2.74
N LYS A 99 -3.01 17.72 -2.94
CA LYS A 99 -1.91 17.36 -2.05
C LYS A 99 -0.63 17.16 -2.85
N LEU A 100 0.51 17.36 -2.19
CA LEU A 100 1.80 16.96 -2.74
C LEU A 100 2.05 15.50 -2.37
N GLY A 101 2.38 14.71 -3.38
CA GLY A 101 2.73 13.32 -3.22
C GLY A 101 4.00 12.92 -3.97
N TYR A 102 4.39 11.66 -3.81
CA TYR A 102 5.45 11.03 -4.58
C TYR A 102 4.89 9.85 -5.35
N SER A 103 5.04 9.86 -6.68
CA SER A 103 4.62 8.76 -7.54
C SER A 103 5.67 7.65 -7.50
N VAL A 104 5.21 6.49 -7.04
CA VAL A 104 5.99 5.26 -6.94
C VAL A 104 5.29 4.13 -7.65
N ARG A 105 6.09 3.17 -8.11
CA ARG A 105 5.62 1.86 -8.54
C ARG A 105 5.94 0.86 -7.44
N GLU A 106 4.90 0.25 -6.88
CA GLU A 106 5.00 -0.71 -5.77
C GLU A 106 4.90 -2.15 -6.31
N THR A 107 5.91 -2.98 -6.03
CA THR A 107 5.88 -4.42 -6.31
C THR A 107 5.20 -5.14 -5.15
N THR A 108 4.13 -5.88 -5.45
CA THR A 108 3.28 -6.55 -4.47
C THR A 108 3.17 -8.04 -4.73
N PHE A 109 3.03 -8.83 -3.66
CA PHE A 109 2.74 -10.27 -3.72
C PHE A 109 1.93 -10.68 -2.47
N LEU A 110 0.92 -11.52 -2.63
CA LEU A 110 0.03 -11.97 -1.54
C LEU A 110 -0.59 -10.83 -0.71
N GLY A 111 -0.90 -9.71 -1.35
CA GLY A 111 -1.44 -8.53 -0.70
C GLY A 111 -0.42 -7.72 0.13
N MET A 112 0.88 -8.05 0.02
CA MET A 112 1.98 -7.42 0.76
C MET A 112 2.94 -6.70 -0.21
N PRO A 113 3.52 -5.56 0.17
CA PRO A 113 4.50 -4.86 -0.62
C PRO A 113 5.94 -5.31 -0.27
N PHE A 114 6.75 -5.48 -1.31
CA PHE A 114 8.12 -5.98 -1.20
C PHE A 114 9.15 -4.99 -1.73
N TRP A 115 8.77 -4.17 -2.69
CA TRP A 115 9.69 -3.25 -3.32
C TRP A 115 8.92 -2.04 -3.81
N TYR A 116 9.64 -0.94 -3.99
CA TYR A 116 9.11 0.21 -4.68
C TYR A 116 10.21 0.89 -5.50
N SER A 117 9.82 1.55 -6.59
CA SER A 117 10.68 2.39 -7.40
C SER A 117 10.00 3.72 -7.70
N ALA A 118 10.79 4.78 -7.88
CA ALA A 118 10.24 6.06 -8.32
C ALA A 118 9.74 5.94 -9.76
N GLU A 119 8.55 6.46 -10.04
CA GLU A 119 7.96 6.46 -11.39
C GLU A 119 7.99 7.85 -12.01
N TYR A 120 7.24 8.80 -11.45
CA TYR A 120 7.20 10.19 -11.92
C TYR A 120 7.78 11.22 -10.94
N GLY A 121 8.28 10.78 -9.77
CA GLY A 121 8.81 11.68 -8.75
C GLY A 121 7.71 12.43 -8.01
N HIS A 122 7.91 13.72 -7.75
CA HIS A 122 6.91 14.52 -7.03
C HIS A 122 5.71 14.87 -7.93
N VAL A 123 4.51 14.69 -7.41
CA VAL A 123 3.25 14.91 -8.12
C VAL A 123 2.31 15.75 -7.28
N LEU A 124 1.48 16.57 -7.92
CA LEU A 124 0.28 17.12 -7.29
C LEU A 124 -0.86 16.14 -7.56
N PHE A 125 -1.59 15.73 -6.54
CA PHE A 125 -2.67 14.76 -6.68
C PHE A 125 -3.88 15.12 -5.85
N PHE A 126 -5.02 14.57 -6.22
CA PHE A 126 -6.20 14.49 -5.37
C PHE A 126 -6.76 13.07 -5.43
N SER A 127 -7.47 12.66 -4.38
CA SER A 127 -8.16 11.38 -4.34
C SER A 127 -9.67 11.59 -4.39
N SER A 128 -10.38 10.66 -5.01
CA SER A 128 -11.84 10.58 -5.04
C SER A 128 -12.27 9.11 -4.92
N ASP A 129 -13.58 8.83 -4.96
CA ASP A 129 -14.06 7.46 -4.97
C ASP A 129 -13.61 6.67 -6.22
N TRP A 130 -13.32 7.38 -7.32
CA TRP A 130 -12.83 6.80 -8.57
C TRP A 130 -11.36 6.36 -8.49
N GLY A 131 -10.57 7.00 -7.63
CA GLY A 131 -9.13 6.80 -7.60
C GLY A 131 -8.35 8.06 -7.29
N VAL A 132 -7.08 7.98 -7.62
CA VAL A 132 -6.13 9.07 -7.47
C VAL A 132 -5.86 9.63 -8.86
N VAL A 133 -5.94 10.95 -9.01
CA VAL A 133 -5.49 11.63 -10.21
C VAL A 133 -4.26 12.44 -9.84
N ALA A 134 -3.17 12.25 -10.56
CA ALA A 134 -1.89 12.87 -10.25
C ALA A 134 -1.25 13.51 -11.48
N ALA A 135 -0.72 14.73 -11.34
CA ALA A 135 0.13 15.35 -12.36
C ALA A 135 1.58 15.52 -11.87
N PRO A 136 2.57 15.14 -12.68
CA PRO A 136 3.97 15.40 -12.39
C PRO A 136 4.25 16.89 -12.36
N LEU A 137 5.02 17.32 -11.36
CA LEU A 137 5.43 18.70 -11.20
C LEU A 137 6.81 18.91 -11.83
N ASN A 138 6.92 19.95 -12.65
CA ASN A 138 8.21 20.46 -13.10
C ASN A 138 8.79 21.46 -12.06
N GLU A 139 10.01 21.95 -12.32
CA GLU A 139 10.68 22.90 -11.44
C GLU A 139 9.89 24.19 -11.23
N ILE A 140 9.14 24.65 -12.24
CA ILE A 140 8.29 25.84 -12.16
C ILE A 140 7.13 25.59 -11.19
N GLY A 141 6.43 24.45 -11.32
CA GLY A 141 5.34 24.05 -10.43
C GLY A 141 5.80 23.91 -8.99
N HIS A 142 7.00 23.36 -8.78
CA HIS A 142 7.61 23.30 -7.45
C HIS A 142 7.93 24.68 -6.87
N ALA A 143 8.50 25.58 -7.66
CA ALA A 143 8.79 26.94 -7.21
C ALA A 143 7.51 27.69 -6.82
N ALA A 144 6.44 27.55 -7.61
CA ALA A 144 5.13 28.13 -7.32
C ALA A 144 4.52 27.55 -6.04
N LEU A 145 4.56 26.22 -5.84
CA LEU A 145 4.09 25.59 -4.61
C LEU A 145 4.90 26.02 -3.39
N ASN A 146 6.23 26.07 -3.50
CA ASN A 146 7.10 26.51 -2.41
C ASN A 146 6.83 27.96 -2.03
N LYS A 147 6.63 28.84 -3.02
CA LYS A 147 6.25 30.26 -2.82
C LYS A 147 4.90 30.38 -2.11
N ALA A 148 3.89 29.61 -2.54
CA ALA A 148 2.55 29.63 -1.96
C ALA A 148 2.50 29.09 -0.52
N ASN A 149 3.36 28.12 -0.20
CA ASN A 149 3.40 27.47 1.11
C ASN A 149 4.47 28.07 2.05
N GLY A 150 5.30 29.01 1.56
CA GLY A 150 6.33 29.70 2.34
C GLY A 150 7.48 28.82 2.83
N ARG A 151 7.65 27.62 2.25
CA ARG A 151 8.67 26.64 2.64
C ARG A 151 9.04 25.75 1.46
N ASP A 152 10.22 25.13 1.53
CA ASP A 152 10.57 24.08 0.59
C ASP A 152 9.88 22.76 0.97
N LEU A 153 8.91 22.38 0.15
CA LEU A 153 8.12 21.17 0.37
C LEU A 153 8.93 19.90 0.06
N ARG A 154 9.92 19.96 -0.83
CA ARG A 154 10.77 18.80 -1.16
C ARG A 154 11.72 18.46 -0.02
N ALA A 155 12.34 19.47 0.58
CA ALA A 155 13.27 19.28 1.71
C ALA A 155 12.62 18.73 2.98
N THR A 156 11.32 18.94 3.15
CA THR A 156 10.57 18.51 4.36
C THR A 156 9.82 17.20 4.19
N SER A 157 9.84 16.62 2.98
CA SER A 157 9.10 15.40 2.67
C SER A 157 10.02 14.19 2.70
N MET A 158 9.73 13.24 3.60
CA MET A 158 10.35 11.91 3.58
C MET A 158 9.39 10.92 2.93
N ILE A 159 9.87 10.20 1.91
CA ILE A 159 9.11 9.11 1.31
C ILE A 159 8.95 8.00 2.36
N PRO A 160 7.71 7.57 2.66
CA PRO A 160 7.43 6.60 3.72
C PRO A 160 7.76 5.17 3.28
N TRP A 161 9.02 4.91 2.91
CA TRP A 161 9.52 3.65 2.36
C TRP A 161 9.15 2.41 3.19
N TRP A 162 8.99 2.57 4.51
CA TRP A 162 8.58 1.50 5.43
C TRP A 162 7.20 0.91 5.08
N GLN A 163 6.31 1.71 4.46
CA GLN A 163 4.99 1.26 4.01
C GLN A 163 5.09 0.25 2.85
N HIS A 164 6.22 0.23 2.14
CA HIS A 164 6.43 -0.60 0.95
C HIS A 164 7.36 -1.79 1.15
N LEU A 165 7.99 -1.92 2.32
CA LEU A 165 8.98 -2.97 2.59
C LEU A 165 8.57 -3.96 3.69
N TRP A 166 7.37 -3.84 4.27
CA TRP A 166 6.97 -4.72 5.36
C TRP A 166 6.75 -6.18 4.94
N GLY A 167 6.55 -6.48 3.65
CA GLY A 167 6.51 -7.86 3.14
C GLY A 167 7.79 -8.64 3.43
N TRP A 168 8.94 -7.98 3.57
CA TRP A 168 10.19 -8.62 3.99
C TRP A 168 10.15 -9.15 5.41
N LEU A 169 9.41 -8.51 6.32
CA LEU A 169 9.23 -9.01 7.68
C LEU A 169 8.46 -10.33 7.69
N PHE A 170 7.51 -10.50 6.77
CA PHE A 170 6.81 -11.76 6.59
C PHE A 170 7.75 -12.86 6.12
N LEU A 171 8.61 -12.59 5.13
CA LEU A 171 9.62 -13.56 4.66
C LEU A 171 10.63 -13.92 5.76
N ALA A 172 11.08 -12.93 6.54
CA ALA A 172 11.95 -13.17 7.68
C ALA A 172 11.28 -14.06 8.74
N GLY A 173 10.00 -13.81 9.03
CA GLY A 173 9.21 -14.64 9.92
C GLY A 173 9.01 -16.07 9.38
N LEU A 174 8.78 -16.22 8.08
CA LEU A 174 8.66 -17.53 7.43
C LEU A 174 9.98 -18.31 7.51
N ALA A 175 11.11 -17.66 7.23
CA ALA A 175 12.43 -18.25 7.37
C ALA A 175 12.70 -18.68 8.82
N LEU A 176 12.32 -17.85 9.80
CA LEU A 176 12.39 -18.20 11.22
C LEU A 176 11.52 -19.42 11.56
N ALA A 177 10.29 -19.48 11.04
CA ALA A 177 9.40 -20.63 11.25
C ALA A 177 10.00 -21.93 10.69
N ILE A 178 10.56 -21.88 9.47
CA ILE A 178 11.24 -23.02 8.83
C ILE A 178 12.45 -23.45 9.66
N TRP A 179 13.24 -22.50 10.15
CA TRP A 179 14.40 -22.80 11.01
C TRP A 179 14.00 -23.46 12.33
N LEU A 180 12.94 -22.96 12.99
CA LEU A 180 12.39 -23.56 14.21
C LEU A 180 11.84 -24.96 13.96
N TRP A 181 11.14 -25.17 12.84
CA TRP A 181 10.71 -26.49 12.39
C TRP A 181 11.92 -27.43 12.24
N HIS A 182 12.94 -27.00 11.50
CA HIS A 182 14.13 -27.82 11.27
C HIS A 182 14.78 -28.24 12.59
N ARG A 183 14.99 -27.30 13.53
CA ARG A 183 15.51 -27.60 14.87
C ARG A 183 14.63 -28.55 15.67
N ARG A 184 13.31 -28.53 15.46
CA ARG A 184 12.38 -29.48 16.08
C ARG A 184 12.55 -30.88 15.49
N VAL A 185 12.61 -31.00 14.16
CA VAL A 185 12.78 -32.29 13.48
C VAL A 185 14.10 -32.94 13.87
N VAL A 186 15.20 -32.19 13.91
CA VAL A 186 16.50 -32.72 14.33
C VAL A 186 16.46 -33.25 15.77
N ARG A 187 15.87 -32.50 16.71
CA ARG A 187 15.71 -32.96 18.10
C ARG A 187 14.84 -34.21 18.20
N TRP A 188 13.74 -34.25 17.47
CA TRP A 188 12.88 -35.43 17.42
C TRP A 188 13.61 -36.65 16.86
N ARG A 189 14.43 -36.50 15.82
CA ARG A 189 15.23 -37.61 15.27
C ARG A 189 16.24 -38.15 16.28
N ALA A 190 16.93 -37.28 17.00
CA ALA A 190 17.87 -37.66 18.05
C ALA A 190 17.17 -38.37 19.23
N GLU A 191 16.01 -37.87 19.67
CA GLU A 191 15.22 -38.50 20.75
C GLU A 191 14.70 -39.90 20.37
N ASN A 192 14.57 -40.22 19.08
CA ASN A 192 14.11 -41.53 18.59
C ASN A 192 15.24 -42.44 18.07
N GLY A 193 16.51 -42.05 18.26
CA GLY A 193 17.66 -42.87 17.84
C GLY A 193 17.80 -43.04 16.32
N ILE A 194 17.23 -42.13 15.53
CA ILE A 194 17.37 -42.12 14.06
C ILE A 194 18.74 -41.56 13.64
N ILE A 195 19.31 -40.66 14.47
CA ILE A 195 20.62 -40.03 14.34
C ILE A 195 21.28 -40.03 15.71
#